data_AF-A0A3B8U923-F1
#
_entry.id   AF-A0A3B8U923-F1
#
_cell.length_a   1.000
_cell.length_b   1.000
_cell.length_c   1.000
_cell.angle_alpha   90.00
_cell.angle_beta   90.00
_cell.angle_gamma   90.00
#
_symmetry.space_group_name_H-M   'P 1'
#
loop_
_entity.id
_entity.type
_entity.pdbx_description
1 polymer ?
#
loop_
_entity_poly.entity_id
_entity_poly.type
_entity_poly.pdbx_seq_one_letter_code
_entity_poly.pdbx_strand_id
1 'polypeptide(L)'
;MRYILSLLFLLTACSGLEQSEQEKVRRRNCKGEYIYRKKQENAYAIVDPAHTPRALYPWESPVHLPRITKDFFRCKGNPLNPPVLEALGEQPPLPHFDCDGCGRHGLPVIHGKEGVYPVLLDLLNFIQKKTGKRVVVTCGHRCPPHNLYADLSKENKTSKHQIGAEVDFYVQGMEDRPLEIIGFLMQYYQETPVYQNQREFLHFERYERNDSRVEIQPWMNKEIFIKLYQKHEGRDTDNRHPYPYISIQVRYDKDRGERVVYDWKSANLGYPRS
;
A
#
# COMPACT_ATOMS: atom_id res chain seq x y z
N MET A 1 -32.87 -0.08 -81.41
CA MET A 1 -32.03 0.94 -80.74
C MET A 1 -32.70 2.30 -80.53
N ARG A 2 -33.80 2.70 -81.21
CA ARG A 2 -34.42 4.03 -80.99
C ARG A 2 -35.23 4.16 -79.69
N TYR A 3 -35.78 3.08 -79.15
CA TYR A 3 -36.59 3.10 -77.91
C TYR A 3 -35.77 3.08 -76.60
N ILE A 4 -34.46 2.78 -76.67
CA ILE A 4 -33.60 2.71 -75.48
C ILE A 4 -33.15 4.12 -75.04
N LEU A 5 -33.00 5.05 -75.97
CA LEU A 5 -32.65 6.45 -75.65
C LEU A 5 -33.79 7.18 -74.90
N SER A 6 -35.04 6.86 -75.21
CA SER A 6 -36.22 7.47 -74.58
C SER A 6 -36.38 7.07 -73.12
N LEU A 7 -35.94 5.86 -72.76
CA LEU A 7 -36.01 5.35 -71.38
C LEU A 7 -34.96 5.99 -70.46
N LEU A 8 -33.80 6.37 -71.01
CA LEU A 8 -32.71 7.02 -70.26
C LEU A 8 -33.05 8.45 -69.82
N PHE A 9 -33.89 9.18 -70.57
CA PHE A 9 -34.32 10.54 -70.19
C PHE A 9 -35.37 10.57 -69.07
N LEU A 10 -36.10 9.47 -68.84
CA LEU A 10 -37.09 9.39 -67.77
C LEU A 10 -36.47 9.10 -66.38
N LEU A 11 -35.21 8.66 -66.33
CA LEU A 11 -34.54 8.27 -65.09
C LEU A 11 -33.72 9.40 -64.43
N THR A 12 -33.59 10.57 -65.05
CA THR A 12 -32.79 11.69 -64.52
C THR A 12 -33.60 12.78 -63.81
N ALA A 13 -34.90 12.60 -63.58
CA ALA A 13 -35.79 13.67 -63.12
C ALA A 13 -36.10 13.71 -61.62
N CYS A 14 -35.52 12.86 -60.76
CA CYS A 14 -35.97 12.71 -59.37
C CYS A 14 -34.88 12.80 -58.28
N SER A 15 -33.92 13.73 -58.37
CA SER A 15 -32.94 13.92 -57.27
C SER A 15 -32.35 15.33 -57.17
N GLY A 16 -33.20 16.36 -57.04
CA GLY A 16 -32.68 17.72 -56.77
C GLY A 16 -33.67 18.76 -56.23
N LEU A 17 -34.99 18.52 -56.34
CA LEU A 17 -35.99 19.49 -55.88
C LEU A 17 -36.05 19.61 -54.35
N GLU A 18 -35.95 18.48 -53.62
CA GLU A 18 -36.01 18.45 -52.15
C GLU A 18 -34.85 19.17 -51.46
N GLN A 19 -33.61 18.99 -51.95
CA GLN A 19 -32.45 19.72 -51.43
C GLN A 19 -32.57 21.24 -51.69
N SER A 20 -33.18 21.64 -52.81
CA SER A 20 -33.38 23.06 -53.12
C SER A 20 -34.43 23.71 -52.22
N GLU A 21 -35.51 23.00 -51.87
CA GLU A 21 -36.56 23.50 -50.99
C GLU A 21 -36.10 23.52 -49.53
N GLN A 22 -35.38 22.50 -49.07
CA GLN A 22 -34.78 22.50 -47.74
C GLN A 22 -33.76 23.63 -47.57
N GLU A 23 -32.92 23.89 -48.59
CA GLU A 23 -31.97 25.00 -48.55
C GLU A 23 -32.68 26.37 -48.60
N LYS A 24 -33.78 26.51 -49.36
CA LYS A 24 -34.61 27.72 -49.33
C LYS A 24 -35.26 27.94 -47.97
N VAL A 25 -35.81 26.90 -47.35
CA VAL A 25 -36.39 26.96 -45.99
C VAL A 25 -35.30 27.30 -44.96
N ARG A 26 -34.12 26.67 -45.06
CA ARG A 26 -32.96 26.99 -44.21
C ARG A 26 -32.57 28.46 -44.34
N ARG A 27 -32.42 28.98 -45.56
CA ARG A 27 -32.11 30.41 -45.79
C ARG A 27 -33.19 31.36 -45.29
N ARG A 28 -34.47 31.01 -45.47
CA ARG A 28 -35.60 31.79 -44.98
C ARG A 28 -35.68 31.81 -43.45
N ASN A 29 -35.28 30.71 -42.80
CA ASN A 29 -35.24 30.56 -41.35
C ASN A 29 -33.92 31.02 -40.71
N CYS A 30 -32.86 31.21 -41.49
CA CYS A 30 -31.61 31.85 -41.08
C CYS A 30 -31.81 33.36 -40.90
N LYS A 31 -32.62 33.73 -39.90
CA LYS A 31 -32.62 35.08 -39.35
C LYS A 31 -31.50 35.15 -38.31
N GLY A 32 -30.33 35.57 -38.74
CA GLY A 32 -29.24 35.95 -37.85
C GLY A 32 -29.19 37.46 -37.72
N GLU A 33 -29.03 37.97 -36.51
CA GLU A 33 -28.61 39.36 -36.31
C GLU A 33 -27.08 39.43 -36.42
N TYR A 34 -26.57 40.47 -37.09
CA TYR A 34 -25.14 40.73 -37.08
C TYR A 34 -24.72 41.12 -35.67
N ILE A 35 -23.87 40.29 -35.06
CA ILE A 35 -23.25 40.61 -33.78
C ILE A 35 -22.11 41.60 -34.06
N TYR A 36 -22.34 42.86 -33.76
CA TYR A 36 -21.32 43.89 -33.81
C TYR A 36 -20.56 43.92 -32.49
N ARG A 37 -19.25 43.69 -32.53
CA ARG A 37 -18.38 43.83 -31.36
C ARG A 37 -18.32 45.29 -30.93
N LYS A 38 -18.56 45.57 -29.65
CA LYS A 38 -18.43 46.94 -29.13
C LYS A 38 -16.95 47.30 -29.00
N LYS A 39 -16.60 48.56 -29.27
CA LYS A 39 -15.23 49.11 -29.19
C LYS A 39 -14.55 48.94 -27.81
N GLN A 40 -15.32 48.57 -26.78
CA GLN A 40 -14.89 48.41 -25.39
C GLN A 40 -14.98 46.94 -24.90
N GLU A 41 -15.11 45.97 -25.80
CA GLU A 41 -15.08 44.55 -25.41
C GLU A 41 -13.66 44.14 -24.99
N ASN A 42 -13.53 43.66 -23.75
CA ASN A 42 -12.31 43.05 -23.26
C ASN A 42 -12.21 41.61 -23.78
N ALA A 43 -11.31 41.38 -24.73
CA ALA A 43 -10.97 40.04 -25.16
C ALA A 43 -9.97 39.43 -24.18
N TYR A 44 -10.38 38.41 -23.44
CA TYR A 44 -9.44 37.59 -22.68
C TYR A 44 -8.63 36.74 -23.65
N ALA A 45 -7.31 36.83 -23.58
CA ALA A 45 -6.44 35.93 -24.31
C ALA A 45 -6.71 34.50 -23.81
N ILE A 46 -7.23 33.66 -24.69
CA ILE A 46 -7.31 32.22 -24.43
C ILE A 46 -5.88 31.73 -24.50
N VAL A 47 -5.31 31.38 -23.35
CA VAL A 47 -3.97 30.78 -23.30
C VAL A 47 -4.06 29.40 -23.93
N ASP A 48 -3.15 29.09 -24.85
CA ASP A 48 -3.07 27.75 -25.42
C ASP A 48 -2.88 26.73 -24.30
N PRO A 49 -3.68 25.65 -24.26
CA PRO A 49 -3.56 24.65 -23.21
C PRO A 49 -2.17 24.01 -23.27
N ALA A 50 -1.41 24.16 -22.19
CA ALA A 50 -0.11 23.51 -22.07
C ALA A 50 -0.30 21.99 -21.93
N HIS A 51 0.38 21.21 -22.77
CA HIS A 51 0.40 19.77 -22.63
C HIS A 51 1.09 19.39 -21.32
N THR A 52 0.30 18.92 -20.35
CA THR A 52 0.84 18.39 -19.09
C THR A 52 1.05 16.89 -19.27
N PRO A 53 2.30 16.39 -19.27
CA PRO A 53 2.53 14.96 -19.36
C PRO A 53 1.88 14.27 -18.16
N ARG A 54 1.07 13.23 -18.43
CA ARG A 54 0.44 12.45 -17.35
C ARG A 54 1.52 11.74 -16.54
N ALA A 55 1.28 11.63 -15.23
CA ALA A 55 2.05 10.70 -14.42
C ALA A 55 1.85 9.28 -14.96
N LEU A 56 2.93 8.49 -14.98
CA LEU A 56 2.85 7.08 -15.33
C LEU A 56 1.97 6.35 -14.31
N TYR A 57 1.14 5.43 -14.79
CA TYR A 57 0.45 4.52 -13.90
C TYR A 57 1.46 3.59 -13.22
N PRO A 58 1.17 3.06 -12.01
CA PRO A 58 2.08 2.18 -11.30
C PRO A 58 2.54 0.95 -12.11
N TRP A 59 1.71 0.43 -13.01
CA TRP A 59 2.03 -0.70 -13.89
C TRP A 59 2.87 -0.33 -15.12
N GLU A 60 3.01 0.97 -15.44
CA GLU A 60 3.84 1.49 -16.54
C GLU A 60 5.29 1.78 -16.09
N SER A 61 5.58 1.61 -14.80
CA SER A 61 6.94 1.66 -14.27
C SER A 61 7.77 0.47 -14.77
N PRO A 62 9.06 0.65 -15.10
CA PRO A 62 9.96 -0.44 -15.51
C PRO A 62 10.12 -1.51 -14.43
N VAL A 63 9.78 -1.19 -13.17
CA VAL A 63 9.65 -2.15 -12.08
C VAL A 63 8.17 -2.49 -11.92
N HIS A 64 7.71 -3.59 -12.51
CA HIS A 64 6.32 -4.07 -12.43
C HIS A 64 5.96 -4.67 -11.05
N LEU A 65 6.37 -4.02 -9.96
CA LEU A 65 6.05 -4.45 -8.61
C LEU A 65 4.98 -3.53 -8.01
N PRO A 66 3.93 -4.09 -7.39
CA PRO A 66 2.95 -3.27 -6.69
C PRO A 66 3.64 -2.52 -5.55
N ARG A 67 3.32 -1.22 -5.42
CA ARG A 67 3.73 -0.44 -4.25
C ARG A 67 3.12 -1.06 -2.99
N ILE A 68 3.93 -1.22 -1.96
CA ILE A 68 3.46 -1.70 -0.66
C ILE A 68 2.68 -0.58 -0.01
N THR A 69 1.39 -0.83 0.22
CA THR A 69 0.48 0.05 0.94
C THR A 69 0.17 -0.52 2.32
N LYS A 70 -0.55 0.25 3.15
CA LYS A 70 -1.04 -0.22 4.45
C LYS A 70 -1.85 -1.53 4.37
N ASP A 71 -2.47 -1.83 3.23
CA ASP A 71 -3.30 -3.03 3.09
C ASP A 71 -2.48 -4.33 3.12
N PHE A 72 -1.19 -4.28 2.78
CA PHE A 72 -0.27 -5.42 2.93
C PHE A 72 -0.03 -5.81 4.39
N PHE A 73 -0.39 -4.92 5.32
CA PHE A 73 -0.27 -5.13 6.76
C PHE A 73 -1.60 -5.59 7.37
N ARG A 74 -2.66 -5.82 6.60
CA ARG A 74 -3.90 -6.31 7.21
C ARG A 74 -3.69 -7.67 7.86
N CYS A 75 -4.47 -7.90 8.91
CA CYS A 75 -4.46 -9.16 9.64
C CYS A 75 -4.79 -10.34 8.72
N LYS A 76 -4.05 -11.43 8.93
CA LYS A 76 -4.11 -12.63 8.11
C LYS A 76 -4.82 -13.81 8.78
N GLY A 77 -5.52 -13.54 9.89
CA GLY A 77 -6.33 -14.55 10.55
C GLY A 77 -7.33 -15.21 9.61
N ASN A 78 -7.55 -16.49 9.83
CA ASN A 78 -8.44 -17.30 9.03
C ASN A 78 -9.31 -18.18 9.95
N PRO A 79 -10.65 -18.05 9.90
CA PRO A 79 -11.53 -18.78 10.80
C PRO A 79 -11.59 -20.28 10.49
N LEU A 80 -11.05 -20.70 9.34
CA LEU A 80 -10.88 -22.09 8.96
C LEU A 80 -9.63 -22.74 9.59
N ASN A 81 -8.77 -21.95 10.24
CA ASN A 81 -7.63 -22.49 10.95
C ASN A 81 -8.10 -23.36 12.13
N PRO A 82 -7.46 -24.52 12.38
CA PRO A 82 -7.83 -25.36 13.51
C PRO A 82 -7.56 -24.64 14.83
N PRO A 83 -8.38 -24.83 15.88
CA PRO A 83 -8.16 -24.17 17.16
C PRO A 83 -6.82 -24.57 17.78
N VAL A 84 -6.14 -23.61 18.39
CA VAL A 84 -4.95 -23.89 19.21
C VAL A 84 -5.42 -24.20 20.62
N LEU A 85 -4.89 -25.27 21.21
CA LEU A 85 -5.26 -25.70 22.55
C LEU A 85 -4.25 -25.15 23.56
N GLU A 86 -4.71 -24.33 24.50
CA GLU A 86 -3.90 -23.88 25.63
C GLU A 86 -3.96 -24.91 26.76
N ALA A 87 -2.81 -25.53 27.06
CA ALA A 87 -2.70 -26.47 28.16
C ALA A 87 -2.67 -25.71 29.51
N LEU A 88 -3.77 -25.76 30.25
CA LEU A 88 -3.91 -25.13 31.57
C LEU A 88 -3.68 -26.15 32.70
N GLY A 89 -2.50 -26.76 32.73
CA GLY A 89 -2.12 -27.71 33.78
C GLY A 89 -3.09 -28.90 33.87
N GLU A 90 -3.80 -29.03 35.01
CA GLU A 90 -4.78 -30.10 35.27
C GLU A 90 -6.18 -29.82 34.69
N GLN A 91 -6.44 -28.61 34.19
CA GLN A 91 -7.73 -28.28 33.56
C GLN A 91 -7.80 -28.78 32.11
N PRO A 92 -8.99 -29.11 31.60
CA PRO A 92 -9.15 -29.41 30.18
C PRO A 92 -8.64 -28.24 29.34
N PRO A 93 -7.92 -28.52 28.24
CA PRO A 93 -7.33 -27.47 27.43
C PRO A 93 -8.41 -26.55 26.85
N LEU A 94 -8.17 -25.24 26.93
CA LEU A 94 -9.09 -24.25 26.40
C LEU A 94 -8.79 -24.03 24.90
N PRO A 95 -9.79 -24.18 24.00
CA PRO A 95 -9.59 -23.91 22.58
C PRO A 95 -9.60 -22.40 22.32
N HIS A 96 -8.56 -21.92 21.63
CA HIS A 96 -8.49 -20.58 21.07
C HIS A 96 -8.68 -20.66 19.56
N PHE A 97 -9.66 -19.90 19.06
CA PHE A 97 -9.95 -19.80 17.64
C PHE A 97 -9.25 -18.59 17.05
N ASP A 98 -8.89 -18.71 15.78
CA ASP A 98 -8.36 -17.59 15.02
C ASP A 98 -9.47 -16.58 14.68
N CYS A 99 -9.09 -15.37 14.25
CA CYS A 99 -10.03 -14.36 13.80
C CYS A 99 -10.40 -14.53 12.31
N ASP A 100 -11.37 -13.74 11.84
CA ASP A 100 -11.79 -13.66 10.44
C ASP A 100 -10.89 -12.81 9.52
N GLY A 101 -9.70 -12.44 10.02
CA GLY A 101 -8.71 -11.63 9.32
C GLY A 101 -9.23 -10.27 8.85
N CYS A 102 -8.77 -9.86 7.68
CA CYS A 102 -9.11 -8.57 7.06
C CYS A 102 -10.60 -8.39 6.71
N GLY A 103 -11.41 -9.46 6.77
CA GLY A 103 -12.84 -9.42 6.45
C GLY A 103 -13.72 -8.87 7.57
N ARG A 104 -13.25 -8.82 8.82
CA ARG A 104 -14.06 -8.34 9.97
C ARG A 104 -13.42 -7.25 10.80
N HIS A 105 -12.17 -6.89 10.56
CA HIS A 105 -11.57 -5.77 11.27
C HIS A 105 -10.52 -5.05 10.43
N GLY A 106 -10.39 -3.75 10.70
CA GLY A 106 -9.42 -2.89 10.03
C GLY A 106 -8.03 -2.94 10.66
N LEU A 107 -7.18 -2.03 10.21
CA LEU A 107 -5.90 -1.72 10.83
C LEU A 107 -6.10 -0.83 12.08
N PRO A 108 -5.06 -0.64 12.89
CA PRO A 108 -5.09 0.30 14.01
C PRO A 108 -5.37 1.73 13.56
N VAL A 109 -6.05 2.48 14.42
CA VAL A 109 -6.32 3.91 14.27
C VAL A 109 -5.13 4.66 14.87
N ILE A 110 -4.26 5.14 13.99
CA ILE A 110 -3.07 5.92 14.31
C ILE A 110 -3.36 7.36 13.91
N HIS A 111 -3.24 8.30 14.86
CA HIS A 111 -3.50 9.73 14.64
C HIS A 111 -4.89 10.02 14.05
N GLY A 112 -5.90 9.26 14.51
CA GLY A 112 -7.28 9.39 14.06
C GLY A 112 -7.59 8.76 12.69
N LYS A 113 -6.64 8.03 12.09
CA LYS A 113 -6.84 7.35 10.80
C LYS A 113 -6.39 5.89 10.87
N GLU A 114 -7.14 5.02 10.20
CA GLU A 114 -6.74 3.62 10.03
C GLU A 114 -5.43 3.53 9.23
N GLY A 115 -4.38 2.91 9.81
CA GLY A 115 -3.08 2.83 9.17
C GLY A 115 -2.02 2.03 9.94
N VAL A 116 -0.81 2.15 9.43
CA VAL A 116 0.44 1.66 10.04
C VAL A 116 1.43 2.82 10.04
N TYR A 117 2.51 2.69 10.80
CA TYR A 117 3.53 3.74 10.88
C TYR A 117 4.21 3.95 9.51
N PRO A 118 4.27 5.20 8.99
CA PRO A 118 4.77 5.49 7.64
C PRO A 118 6.17 4.95 7.35
N VAL A 119 7.08 5.01 8.33
CA VAL A 119 8.45 4.50 8.20
C VAL A 119 8.51 3.04 7.75
N LEU A 120 7.56 2.19 8.17
CA LEU A 120 7.52 0.80 7.73
C LEU A 120 7.21 0.71 6.22
N LEU A 121 6.28 1.52 5.72
CA LEU A 121 5.96 1.57 4.30
C LEU A 121 7.14 2.09 3.48
N ASP A 122 7.81 3.12 3.98
CA ASP A 122 8.95 3.74 3.27
C ASP A 122 10.13 2.78 3.17
N LEU A 123 10.48 2.09 4.26
CA LEU A 123 11.55 1.09 4.29
C LEU A 123 11.29 -0.08 3.33
N LEU A 124 10.10 -0.67 3.37
CA LEU A 124 9.79 -1.81 2.51
C LEU A 124 9.72 -1.41 1.02
N ASN A 125 9.15 -0.24 0.71
CA ASN A 125 9.13 0.27 -0.67
C ASN A 125 10.54 0.65 -1.16
N PHE A 126 11.41 1.17 -0.29
CA PHE A 126 12.80 1.43 -0.62
C PHE A 126 13.54 0.14 -0.98
N ILE A 127 13.34 -0.93 -0.20
CA ILE A 127 13.90 -2.25 -0.52
C ILE A 127 13.40 -2.74 -1.89
N GLN A 128 12.09 -2.68 -2.18
CA GLN A 128 11.59 -3.09 -3.49
C GLN A 128 12.22 -2.27 -4.62
N LYS A 129 12.39 -0.96 -4.43
CA LYS A 129 13.00 -0.06 -5.41
C LYS A 129 14.48 -0.40 -5.64
N LYS A 130 15.24 -0.67 -4.58
CA LYS A 130 16.69 -0.97 -4.67
C LYS A 130 16.95 -2.34 -5.28
N THR A 131 16.16 -3.33 -4.91
CA THR A 131 16.37 -4.71 -5.33
C THR A 131 15.70 -5.05 -6.66
N GLY A 132 14.63 -4.33 -7.02
CA GLY A 132 13.73 -4.73 -8.10
C GLY A 132 13.03 -6.07 -7.82
N LYS A 133 12.99 -6.51 -6.55
CA LYS A 133 12.40 -7.77 -6.11
C LYS A 133 11.18 -7.52 -5.24
N ARG A 134 10.25 -8.48 -5.25
CA ARG A 134 9.05 -8.44 -4.43
C ARG A 134 9.41 -8.61 -2.96
N VAL A 135 8.95 -7.70 -2.13
CA VAL A 135 8.96 -7.87 -0.67
C VAL A 135 7.67 -8.60 -0.28
N VAL A 136 7.82 -9.72 0.43
CA VAL A 136 6.71 -10.53 0.92
C VAL A 136 6.55 -10.25 2.41
N VAL A 137 5.54 -9.45 2.76
CA VAL A 137 5.12 -9.24 4.15
C VAL A 137 4.47 -10.52 4.65
N THR A 138 5.04 -11.15 5.67
CA THR A 138 4.52 -12.36 6.30
C THR A 138 3.58 -12.02 7.44
N CYS A 139 3.94 -11.05 8.28
CA CYS A 139 3.07 -10.54 9.34
C CYS A 139 3.10 -9.00 9.38
N GLY A 140 1.93 -8.37 9.55
CA GLY A 140 1.78 -6.93 9.68
C GLY A 140 1.01 -6.57 10.96
N HIS A 141 -0.24 -6.16 10.84
CA HIS A 141 -1.13 -5.99 11.98
C HIS A 141 -1.72 -7.33 12.42
N ARG A 142 -1.69 -7.61 13.73
CA ARG A 142 -2.46 -8.70 14.35
C ARG A 142 -3.55 -8.11 15.24
N CYS A 143 -4.81 -8.48 15.06
CA CYS A 143 -5.80 -8.16 16.08
C CYS A 143 -5.55 -9.01 17.34
N PRO A 144 -6.06 -8.62 18.51
CA PRO A 144 -5.90 -9.38 19.74
C PRO A 144 -6.28 -10.87 19.65
N PRO A 145 -7.42 -11.26 19.04
CA PRO A 145 -7.74 -12.69 18.88
C PRO A 145 -6.70 -13.45 18.04
N HIS A 146 -6.31 -12.90 16.88
CA HIS A 146 -5.30 -13.52 16.02
C HIS A 146 -3.92 -13.53 16.65
N ASN A 147 -3.55 -12.47 17.38
CA ASN A 147 -2.29 -12.40 18.09
C ASN A 147 -2.19 -13.51 19.13
N LEU A 148 -3.23 -13.68 19.94
CA LEU A 148 -3.31 -14.77 20.91
C LEU A 148 -3.28 -16.14 20.24
N TYR A 149 -3.99 -16.30 19.11
CA TYR A 149 -3.99 -17.54 18.33
C TYR A 149 -2.60 -17.89 17.77
N ALA A 150 -1.88 -16.90 17.24
CA ALA A 150 -0.58 -17.11 16.62
C ALA A 150 0.50 -17.53 17.62
N ASP A 151 0.51 -16.92 18.82
CA ASP A 151 1.43 -17.29 19.90
C ASP A 151 0.79 -17.02 21.28
N LEU A 152 0.62 -18.10 22.07
CA LEU A 152 0.06 -18.07 23.42
C LEU A 152 1.03 -17.56 24.49
N SER A 153 2.30 -17.31 24.14
CA SER A 153 3.32 -16.87 25.08
C SER A 153 2.94 -15.56 25.78
N LYS A 154 3.39 -15.39 27.03
CA LYS A 154 3.12 -14.16 27.79
C LYS A 154 3.74 -12.94 27.13
N GLU A 155 4.87 -13.09 26.46
CA GLU A 155 5.58 -11.99 25.80
C GLU A 155 4.83 -11.47 24.58
N ASN A 156 4.14 -12.37 23.85
CA ASN A 156 3.36 -11.99 22.68
C ASN A 156 2.14 -11.12 23.02
N LYS A 157 1.69 -11.09 24.28
CA LYS A 157 0.60 -10.21 24.76
C LYS A 157 0.90 -8.71 24.63
N THR A 158 2.15 -8.34 24.39
CA THR A 158 2.60 -6.96 24.22
C THR A 158 3.23 -6.71 22.84
N SER A 159 2.79 -7.47 21.84
CA SER A 159 3.32 -7.41 20.47
C SER A 159 3.04 -6.07 19.80
N LYS A 160 4.02 -5.54 19.07
CA LYS A 160 3.87 -4.28 18.34
C LYS A 160 3.11 -4.45 17.02
N HIS A 161 2.95 -5.69 16.55
CA HIS A 161 2.00 -6.01 15.49
C HIS A 161 0.58 -5.57 15.86
N GLN A 162 0.19 -5.62 17.14
CA GLN A 162 -1.16 -5.23 17.57
C GLN A 162 -1.47 -3.75 17.39
N ILE A 163 -0.44 -2.90 17.40
CA ILE A 163 -0.58 -1.45 17.21
C ILE A 163 -0.07 -0.98 15.82
N GLY A 164 0.20 -1.91 14.90
CA GLY A 164 0.63 -1.59 13.53
C GLY A 164 2.05 -1.00 13.46
N ALA A 165 2.85 -1.24 14.51
CA ALA A 165 4.21 -0.73 14.68
C ALA A 165 5.28 -1.80 14.45
N GLU A 166 4.92 -2.92 13.83
CA GLU A 166 5.83 -4.02 13.55
C GLU A 166 5.48 -4.69 12.23
N VAL A 167 6.49 -5.21 11.54
CA VAL A 167 6.32 -5.97 10.31
C VAL A 167 7.37 -7.04 10.19
N ASP A 168 6.94 -8.22 9.77
CA ASP A 168 7.78 -9.34 9.40
C ASP A 168 7.74 -9.54 7.89
N PHE A 169 8.90 -9.75 7.27
CA PHE A 169 8.98 -9.92 5.83
C PHE A 169 10.26 -10.64 5.38
N TYR A 170 10.25 -11.07 4.12
CA TYR A 170 11.44 -11.45 3.39
C TYR A 170 11.38 -10.90 1.96
N VAL A 171 12.49 -10.99 1.22
CA VAL A 171 12.57 -10.52 -0.18
C VAL A 171 12.68 -11.72 -1.10
N GLN A 172 11.73 -11.85 -2.03
CA GLN A 172 11.65 -12.98 -2.93
C GLN A 172 12.84 -13.00 -3.90
N GLY A 173 13.56 -14.12 -3.95
CA GLY A 173 14.81 -14.28 -4.71
C GLY A 173 16.05 -13.70 -4.02
N MET A 174 15.94 -13.35 -2.73
CA MET A 174 17.05 -12.93 -1.86
C MET A 174 16.95 -13.59 -0.47
N GLU A 175 16.30 -14.74 -0.37
CA GLU A 175 16.06 -15.49 0.87
C GLU A 175 17.37 -15.94 1.54
N ASP A 176 18.45 -16.09 0.77
CA ASP A 176 19.79 -16.47 1.20
C ASP A 176 20.68 -15.27 1.57
N ARG A 177 20.22 -14.04 1.30
CA ARG A 177 20.99 -12.79 1.52
C ARG A 177 20.26 -11.78 2.44
N PRO A 178 19.75 -12.19 3.62
CA PRO A 178 19.00 -11.28 4.49
C PRO A 178 19.85 -10.12 5.04
N LEU A 179 21.17 -10.32 5.22
CA LEU A 179 22.06 -9.26 5.68
C LEU A 179 22.20 -8.12 4.66
N GLU A 180 22.12 -8.43 3.36
CA GLU A 180 22.13 -7.41 2.30
C GLU A 180 20.87 -6.52 2.39
N ILE A 181 19.72 -7.13 2.70
CA ILE A 181 18.46 -6.41 2.92
C ILE A 181 18.55 -5.49 4.14
N ILE A 182 19.18 -5.93 5.22
CA ILE A 182 19.45 -5.09 6.39
C ILE A 182 20.36 -3.92 6.03
N GLY A 183 21.35 -4.15 5.16
CA GLY A 183 22.16 -3.08 4.58
C GLY A 183 21.32 -2.02 3.86
N PHE A 184 20.34 -2.44 3.04
CA PHE A 184 19.42 -1.50 2.39
C PHE A 184 18.53 -0.73 3.38
N LEU A 185 18.09 -1.36 4.48
CA LEU A 185 17.36 -0.66 5.54
C LEU A 185 18.20 0.47 6.15
N MET A 186 19.48 0.23 6.42
CA MET A 186 20.38 1.26 6.95
C MET A 186 20.70 2.33 5.90
N GLN A 187 20.86 1.92 4.64
CA GLN A 187 21.11 2.83 3.52
C GLN A 187 19.94 3.81 3.29
N TYR A 188 18.69 3.40 3.54
CA TYR A 188 17.54 4.29 3.46
C TYR A 188 17.73 5.55 4.31
N TYR A 189 18.22 5.41 5.54
CA TYR A 189 18.47 6.54 6.44
C TYR A 189 19.58 7.45 5.92
N GLN A 190 20.60 6.88 5.29
CA GLN A 190 21.73 7.64 4.73
C GLN A 190 21.32 8.44 3.48
N GLU A 191 20.47 7.86 2.63
CA GLU A 191 20.06 8.48 1.35
C GLU A 191 18.89 9.46 1.49
N THR A 192 18.08 9.31 2.53
CA THR A 192 16.87 10.11 2.68
C THR A 192 17.19 11.49 3.28
N PRO A 193 16.92 12.60 2.56
CA PRO A 193 17.33 13.94 2.97
C PRO A 193 16.85 14.35 4.36
N VAL A 194 15.66 13.89 4.77
CA VAL A 194 15.06 14.27 6.06
C VAL A 194 15.79 13.73 7.29
N TYR A 195 16.77 12.82 7.12
CA TYR A 195 17.61 12.32 8.21
C TYR A 195 19.05 12.85 8.14
N GLN A 196 19.37 13.66 7.13
CA GLN A 196 20.69 14.28 7.04
C GLN A 196 20.98 15.08 8.30
N ASN A 197 22.20 14.93 8.81
CA ASN A 197 22.68 15.55 10.06
C ASN A 197 21.96 15.11 11.34
N GLN A 198 21.04 14.13 11.28
CA GLN A 198 20.36 13.59 12.46
C GLN A 198 21.05 12.30 12.92
N ARG A 199 22.18 12.46 13.64
CA ARG A 199 23.07 11.35 14.04
C ARG A 199 22.36 10.17 14.69
N GLU A 200 21.38 10.44 15.54
CA GLU A 200 20.57 9.44 16.26
C GLU A 200 19.70 8.54 15.34
N PHE A 201 19.35 9.01 14.14
CA PHE A 201 18.67 8.21 13.12
C PHE A 201 19.66 7.50 12.19
N LEU A 202 20.81 8.12 11.92
CA LEU A 202 21.82 7.59 11.01
C LEU A 202 22.67 6.47 11.64
N HIS A 203 22.88 6.52 12.96
CA HIS A 203 23.72 5.56 13.66
C HIS A 203 22.92 4.35 14.13
N PHE A 204 23.31 3.17 13.65
CA PHE A 204 22.77 1.89 14.11
C PHE A 204 23.73 1.23 15.09
N GLU A 205 23.24 0.97 16.29
CA GLU A 205 23.94 0.25 17.34
C GLU A 205 23.46 -1.20 17.39
N ARG A 206 24.33 -2.10 17.87
CA ARG A 206 23.93 -3.47 18.20
C ARG A 206 23.21 -3.48 19.54
N TYR A 207 22.11 -4.21 19.59
CA TYR A 207 21.39 -4.43 20.84
C TYR A 207 21.99 -5.63 21.57
N GLU A 208 22.73 -5.34 22.65
CA GLU A 208 23.58 -6.32 23.34
C GLU A 208 22.86 -7.12 24.43
N ARG A 209 21.58 -6.83 24.71
CA ARG A 209 20.84 -7.58 25.73
C ARG A 209 20.41 -8.94 25.18
N ASN A 210 20.48 -9.97 26.01
CA ASN A 210 20.17 -11.36 25.66
C ASN A 210 18.67 -11.70 25.71
N ASP A 211 17.78 -10.70 25.62
CA ASP A 211 16.31 -10.87 25.66
C ASP A 211 15.67 -10.83 24.26
N SER A 212 16.48 -10.77 23.19
CA SER A 212 16.01 -10.60 21.81
C SER A 212 15.45 -11.87 21.16
N ARG A 213 15.76 -13.05 21.73
CA ARG A 213 15.38 -14.40 21.24
C ARG A 213 15.81 -14.70 19.79
N VAL A 214 16.94 -14.11 19.38
CA VAL A 214 17.57 -14.35 18.07
C VAL A 214 19.07 -14.57 18.25
N GLU A 215 19.65 -15.45 17.44
CA GLU A 215 21.08 -15.75 17.41
C GLU A 215 21.91 -14.53 17.00
N ILE A 216 21.43 -13.73 16.06
CA ILE A 216 22.12 -12.53 15.59
C ILE A 216 21.63 -11.32 16.38
N GLN A 217 22.56 -10.64 17.05
CA GLN A 217 22.27 -9.41 17.80
C GLN A 217 21.53 -8.39 16.93
N PRO A 218 20.34 -7.92 17.35
CA PRO A 218 19.56 -6.94 16.59
C PRO A 218 20.31 -5.63 16.38
N TRP A 219 19.82 -4.85 15.41
CA TRP A 219 20.29 -3.49 15.16
C TRP A 219 19.22 -2.50 15.58
N MET A 220 19.63 -1.34 16.07
CA MET A 220 18.68 -0.28 16.40
C MET A 220 19.26 1.11 16.17
N ASN A 221 18.43 2.03 15.71
CA ASN A 221 18.66 3.47 15.77
C ASN A 221 17.53 4.11 16.59
N LYS A 222 17.41 5.44 16.59
CA LYS A 222 16.30 6.12 17.28
C LYS A 222 14.91 5.65 16.84
N GLU A 223 14.70 5.37 15.56
CA GLU A 223 13.38 5.18 14.96
C GLU A 223 12.93 3.73 14.90
N ILE A 224 13.83 2.78 14.65
CA ILE A 224 13.49 1.38 14.42
C ILE A 224 14.42 0.41 15.15
N PHE A 225 13.93 -0.80 15.33
CA PHE A 225 14.63 -1.96 15.86
C PHE A 225 14.49 -3.10 14.83
N ILE A 226 15.61 -3.66 14.39
CA ILE A 226 15.67 -4.66 13.31
C ILE A 226 16.16 -5.98 13.89
N LYS A 227 15.34 -7.03 13.79
CA LYS A 227 15.72 -8.41 14.11
C LYS A 227 15.87 -9.21 12.83
N LEU A 228 16.86 -10.11 12.82
CA LEU A 228 16.99 -11.15 11.82
C LEU A 228 16.73 -12.49 12.49
N TYR A 229 15.64 -13.15 12.08
CA TYR A 229 15.31 -14.49 12.52
C TYR A 229 15.84 -15.51 11.51
N GLN A 230 16.60 -16.48 12.01
CA GLN A 230 17.08 -17.62 11.24
C GLN A 230 15.93 -18.57 10.85
N LYS A 231 16.23 -19.54 9.99
CA LYS A 231 15.25 -20.49 9.44
C LYS A 231 14.43 -21.21 10.52
N HIS A 232 15.03 -21.51 11.66
CA HIS A 232 14.41 -22.22 12.78
C HIS A 232 13.87 -21.32 13.89
N GLU A 233 14.07 -20.01 13.81
CA GLU A 233 13.71 -19.07 14.88
C GLU A 233 12.34 -18.43 14.66
N GLY A 234 11.66 -18.09 15.77
CA GLY A 234 10.49 -17.20 15.78
C GLY A 234 9.27 -17.67 14.99
N ARG A 235 9.14 -18.97 14.73
CA ARG A 235 8.07 -19.52 13.89
C ARG A 235 6.73 -19.59 14.61
N ASP A 236 5.71 -19.02 13.99
CA ASP A 236 4.30 -19.07 14.37
C ASP A 236 3.42 -19.40 13.16
N THR A 237 2.11 -19.14 13.22
CA THR A 237 1.17 -19.41 12.11
C THR A 237 1.37 -18.51 10.89
N ASP A 238 1.87 -17.30 11.06
CA ASP A 238 1.88 -16.27 10.01
C ASP A 238 3.19 -16.29 9.21
N ASN A 239 4.26 -16.82 9.79
CA ASN A 239 5.60 -16.86 9.20
C ASN A 239 6.12 -18.30 9.00
N ARG A 240 5.21 -19.26 8.72
CA ARG A 240 5.51 -20.65 8.36
C ARG A 240 6.13 -20.77 6.97
N HIS A 241 7.37 -20.33 6.82
CA HIS A 241 8.16 -20.50 5.60
C HIS A 241 9.61 -20.92 5.95
N PRO A 242 10.33 -21.62 5.05
CA PRO A 242 11.61 -22.26 5.36
C PRO A 242 12.82 -21.29 5.28
N TYR A 243 12.57 -19.99 5.25
CA TYR A 243 13.59 -18.97 4.96
C TYR A 243 13.79 -18.05 6.17
N PRO A 244 14.98 -17.47 6.36
CA PRO A 244 15.15 -16.36 7.29
C PRO A 244 14.16 -15.23 6.99
N TYR A 245 13.79 -14.47 8.00
CA TYR A 245 12.96 -13.27 7.82
C TYR A 245 13.45 -12.13 8.71
N ILE A 246 13.06 -10.93 8.33
CA ILE A 246 13.44 -9.70 9.02
C ILE A 246 12.19 -9.16 9.68
N SER A 247 12.33 -8.76 10.94
CA SER A 247 11.31 -8.03 11.68
C SER A 247 11.78 -6.61 11.94
N ILE A 248 10.93 -5.62 11.65
CA ILE A 248 11.18 -4.22 11.95
C ILE A 248 10.12 -3.75 12.93
N GLN A 249 10.55 -3.29 14.11
CA GLN A 249 9.70 -2.66 15.11
C GLN A 249 9.97 -1.15 15.16
N VAL A 250 8.92 -0.34 15.10
CA VAL A 250 9.01 1.11 15.27
C VAL A 250 9.23 1.44 16.73
N ARG A 251 10.21 2.29 17.02
CA ARG A 251 10.59 2.79 18.34
C ARG A 251 10.21 4.23 18.57
N TYR A 252 10.18 5.06 17.52
CA TYR A 252 9.91 6.49 17.61
C TYR A 252 9.03 6.93 16.45
N ASP A 253 7.99 7.70 16.76
CA ASP A 253 7.14 8.36 15.79
C ASP A 253 7.70 9.75 15.53
N LYS A 254 8.31 9.95 14.36
CA LYS A 254 8.91 11.21 13.98
C LYS A 254 7.90 12.35 13.86
N ASP A 255 6.71 12.06 13.35
CA ASP A 255 5.68 13.07 13.08
C ASP A 255 5.14 13.66 14.39
N ARG A 256 5.08 12.83 15.43
CA ARG A 256 4.67 13.24 16.78
C ARG A 256 5.80 13.59 17.73
N GLY A 257 7.01 13.18 17.42
CA GLY A 257 8.16 13.34 18.29
C GLY A 257 8.13 12.46 19.55
N GLU A 258 7.42 11.34 19.53
CA GLU A 258 7.20 10.49 20.72
C GLU A 258 7.68 9.04 20.52
N ARG A 259 7.96 8.36 21.64
CA ARG A 259 8.35 6.94 21.61
C ARG A 259 7.13 6.08 21.35
N VAL A 260 7.26 5.14 20.40
CA VAL A 260 6.25 4.12 20.13
C VAL A 260 6.44 2.96 21.09
N VAL A 261 5.48 2.83 22.01
CA VAL A 261 5.40 1.74 22.98
C VAL A 261 4.07 1.01 22.82
N TYR A 262 4.05 -0.26 23.19
CA TYR A 262 2.79 -0.99 23.29
C TYR A 262 1.87 -0.29 24.30
N ASP A 263 0.62 -0.08 23.90
CA ASP A 263 -0.45 0.41 24.77
C ASP A 263 -1.65 -0.52 24.63
N TRP A 264 -2.16 -1.00 25.77
CA TRP A 264 -3.24 -1.98 25.79
C TRP A 264 -4.51 -1.44 25.14
N LYS A 265 -4.83 -0.16 25.37
CA LYS A 265 -6.03 0.47 24.82
C LYS A 265 -5.94 0.55 23.30
N SER A 266 -4.80 1.00 22.76
CA SER A 266 -4.52 1.02 21.33
C SER A 266 -4.58 -0.39 20.73
N ALA A 267 -3.98 -1.39 21.37
CA ALA A 267 -3.94 -2.76 20.87
C ALA A 267 -5.31 -3.45 20.85
N ASN A 268 -6.17 -3.22 21.86
CA ASN A 268 -7.41 -3.98 22.05
C ASN A 268 -8.67 -3.23 21.59
N LEU A 269 -8.63 -1.90 21.62
CA LEU A 269 -9.76 -1.02 21.29
C LEU A 269 -9.44 -0.05 20.14
N GLY A 270 -8.19 0.02 19.70
CA GLY A 270 -7.73 0.99 18.71
C GLY A 270 -7.86 0.54 17.27
N TYR A 271 -8.77 -0.38 16.92
CA TYR A 271 -9.01 -0.79 15.54
C TYR A 271 -10.52 -0.99 15.29
N PRO A 272 -11.03 -0.65 14.09
CA PRO A 272 -12.44 -0.78 13.80
C PRO A 272 -12.81 -2.26 13.64
N ARG A 273 -13.97 -2.63 14.20
CA ARG A 273 -14.58 -3.95 14.05
C ARG A 273 -15.82 -3.81 13.17
N SER A 274 -16.02 -4.75 12.28
CA SER A 274 -17.14 -4.81 11.32
C SER A 274 -18.26 -5.66 11.90
#